data_AF-A0A7W5VQY1-F1
#
_entry.id   AF-A0A7W5VQY1-F1
#
_cell.length_a   1.000
_cell.length_b   1.000
_cell.length_c   1.000
_cell.angle_alpha   90.00
_cell.angle_beta   90.00
_cell.angle_gamma   90.00
#
_symmetry.space_group_name_H-M   'P 1'
#
loop_
_entity.id
_entity.type
_entity.pdbx_description
1 polymer ?
#
loop_
_entity_poly.entity_id
_entity_poly.type
_entity_poly.pdbx_seq_one_letter_code
_entity_poly.pdbx_strand_id
1 'polypeptide(L)'
;MKKMKAVVWIDWQPDDDVFGEAAMIGTSDKYLDLVVTPVERGAVWDVIDGGDRIASDDADSVEEAKRKAETAARRALFRVVTKDDTE
;
A
#
# COMPACT_ATOMS: atom_id res chain seq x y z
N MET A 1 28.21 7.73 -1.52
CA MET A 1 26.87 7.74 -0.88
C MET A 1 25.88 7.18 -1.88
N LYS A 2 25.34 5.96 -1.66
CA LYS A 2 24.25 5.43 -2.50
C LYS A 2 23.07 6.41 -2.36
N LYS A 3 22.55 6.93 -3.48
CA LYS A 3 21.33 7.75 -3.45
C LYS A 3 20.22 6.85 -2.93
N MET A 4 19.56 7.23 -1.83
CA MET A 4 18.33 6.56 -1.40
C MET A 4 17.39 6.56 -2.61
N LYS A 5 16.86 5.39 -2.99
CA LYS A 5 15.80 5.31 -4.02
C LYS A 5 14.68 6.25 -3.55
N ALA A 6 14.31 7.22 -4.37
CA ALA A 6 13.25 8.16 -4.01
C ALA A 6 11.96 7.36 -3.81
N VAL A 7 11.30 7.58 -2.68
CA VAL A 7 9.97 7.02 -2.43
C VAL A 7 8.95 7.96 -3.04
N VAL A 8 8.12 7.44 -3.94
CA VAL A 8 6.96 8.13 -4.48
C VAL A 8 5.76 7.79 -3.61
N TRP A 9 4.96 8.79 -3.31
CA TRP A 9 3.69 8.65 -2.60
C TRP A 9 2.63 9.45 -3.35
N ILE A 10 1.53 8.78 -3.68
CA ILE A 10 0.29 9.40 -4.14
C ILE A 10 -0.71 9.23 -3.00
N ASP A 11 -1.20 10.37 -2.51
CA ASP A 11 -2.17 10.42 -1.41
C ASP A 11 -3.46 9.66 -1.76
N TRP A 12 -4.15 9.25 -0.70
CA TRP A 12 -5.48 8.65 -0.79
C TRP A 12 -6.44 9.51 -1.60
N GLN A 13 -7.11 8.91 -2.58
CA GLN A 13 -8.17 9.51 -3.39
C GLN A 13 -9.38 8.59 -3.41
N PRO A 14 -10.61 9.14 -3.50
CA PRO A 14 -11.79 8.35 -3.82
C PRO A 14 -11.60 7.57 -5.12
N ASP A 15 -11.99 6.31 -5.11
CA ASP A 15 -11.90 5.43 -6.27
C ASP A 15 -13.17 4.58 -6.36
N ASP A 16 -13.92 4.81 -7.44
CA ASP A 16 -15.20 4.17 -7.71
C ASP A 16 -15.05 2.68 -8.05
N ASP A 17 -13.90 2.25 -8.61
CA ASP A 17 -13.67 0.86 -8.99
C ASP A 17 -13.52 -0.06 -7.77
N VAL A 18 -13.13 0.51 -6.63
CA VAL A 18 -12.96 -0.19 -5.35
C VAL A 18 -14.02 0.18 -4.32
N PHE A 19 -15.02 0.97 -4.72
CA PHE A 19 -16.08 1.49 -3.85
C PHE A 19 -15.53 2.09 -2.55
N GLY A 20 -14.46 2.89 -2.65
CA GLY A 20 -13.72 3.34 -1.49
C GLY A 20 -12.63 4.35 -1.83
N GLU A 21 -11.43 4.13 -1.30
CA GLU A 21 -10.28 4.99 -1.56
C GLU A 21 -9.05 4.17 -1.95
N ALA A 22 -8.22 4.74 -2.82
CA ALA A 22 -6.96 4.17 -3.25
C ALA A 22 -5.79 5.15 -3.06
N ALA A 23 -4.62 4.62 -2.77
CA ALA A 23 -3.34 5.34 -2.71
C ALA A 23 -2.25 4.52 -3.39
N MET A 24 -1.09 5.13 -3.65
CA MET A 24 0.05 4.40 -4.20
C MET A 24 1.34 4.78 -3.48
N ILE A 25 2.16 3.77 -3.18
CA ILE A 25 3.54 3.96 -2.70
C ILE A 25 4.50 3.18 -3.57
N GLY A 26 5.65 3.78 -3.90
CA GLY A 26 6.62 3.10 -4.74
C GLY A 26 8.06 3.59 -4.60
N THR A 27 8.98 2.81 -5.13
CA THR A 27 10.38 3.17 -5.43
C THR A 27 10.56 3.27 -6.95
N SER A 28 11.79 3.50 -7.42
CA SER A 28 12.10 3.62 -8.86
C SER A 28 11.70 2.41 -9.73
N ASP A 29 11.46 1.26 -9.10
CA ASP A 29 11.33 -0.07 -9.71
C ASP A 29 10.14 -0.87 -9.16
N LYS A 30 9.43 -0.34 -8.16
CA LYS A 30 8.34 -1.04 -7.50
C LYS A 30 7.23 -0.09 -7.14
N TYR A 31 5.99 -0.45 -7.45
CA TYR A 31 4.80 0.30 -7.10
C TYR A 31 3.83 -0.65 -6.40
N LEU A 32 3.24 -0.19 -5.31
CA LEU A 32 2.21 -0.89 -4.57
C LEU A 32 0.98 -0.01 -4.51
N ASP A 33 -0.15 -0.56 -4.93
CA ASP A 33 -1.44 0.08 -4.81
C ASP A 33 -2.04 -0.31 -3.46
N LEU A 34 -2.58 0.67 -2.75
CA LEU A 34 -3.24 0.48 -1.47
C LEU A 34 -4.71 0.78 -1.70
N VAL A 35 -5.58 -0.14 -1.29
CA VAL A 35 -7.02 -0.01 -1.46
C VAL A 35 -7.69 -0.11 -0.09
N VAL A 36 -8.67 0.74 0.16
CA VAL A 36 -9.52 0.69 1.35
C VAL A 36 -10.97 0.74 0.91
N THR A 37 -11.74 -0.29 1.26
CA THR A 37 -13.17 -0.39 0.96
C THR A 37 -13.95 -0.33 2.27
N PRO A 38 -14.76 0.72 2.51
CA PRO A 38 -15.67 0.78 3.66
C PRO A 38 -16.68 -0.37 3.63
N VAL A 39 -16.97 -0.95 4.80
CA VAL A 39 -17.99 -1.98 4.98
C VAL A 39 -18.90 -1.63 6.16
N GLU A 40 -20.02 -2.34 6.34
CA GLU A 40 -21.05 -1.99 7.34
C GLU A 40 -20.50 -1.76 8.77
N ARG A 41 -19.43 -2.45 9.14
CA ARG A 41 -18.80 -2.39 10.47
C ARG A 41 -17.31 -2.10 10.44
N GLY A 42 -16.85 -1.23 9.54
CA GLY A 42 -15.45 -0.81 9.48
C GLY A 42 -14.96 -0.65 8.05
N ALA A 43 -13.78 -1.19 7.77
CA ALA A 43 -13.22 -1.21 6.42
C ALA A 43 -12.31 -2.42 6.19
N VAL A 44 -12.24 -2.86 4.95
CA VAL A 44 -11.24 -3.81 4.46
C VAL A 44 -10.11 -3.03 3.82
N TRP A 45 -8.88 -3.49 3.96
CA TRP A 45 -7.76 -2.94 3.19
C TRP A 45 -6.96 -4.02 2.48
N ASP A 46 -6.39 -3.64 1.34
CA ASP A 46 -5.54 -4.46 0.50
C ASP A 46 -4.25 -3.71 0.12
N VAL A 47 -3.15 -4.45 -0.03
CA VAL A 47 -1.94 -3.99 -0.71
C VAL A 47 -1.74 -4.87 -1.94
N ILE A 48 -1.67 -4.24 -3.10
CA ILE A 48 -1.65 -4.88 -4.42
C ILE A 48 -0.33 -4.56 -5.11
N ASP A 49 0.21 -5.55 -5.81
CA ASP A 49 1.47 -5.50 -6.54
C ASP A 49 1.24 -6.05 -7.95
N GLY A 50 1.08 -5.17 -8.93
CA GLY A 50 0.89 -5.59 -10.34
C GLY A 50 -0.36 -6.44 -10.58
N GLY A 51 -1.39 -6.29 -9.74
CA GLY A 51 -2.64 -7.06 -9.79
C GLY A 51 -2.72 -8.19 -8.75
N ASP A 52 -1.60 -8.56 -8.12
CA ASP A 52 -1.59 -9.56 -7.06
C ASP A 52 -1.79 -8.92 -5.69
N ARG A 53 -2.74 -9.43 -4.90
CA ARG A 53 -2.92 -9.02 -3.50
C ARG A 53 -1.86 -9.67 -2.62
N ILE A 54 -0.97 -8.85 -2.05
CA ILE A 54 0.16 -9.32 -1.24
C ILE A 54 -0.06 -9.18 0.27
N ALA A 55 -1.03 -8.36 0.68
CA ALA A 55 -1.50 -8.26 2.06
C ALA A 55 -2.95 -7.76 2.10
N SER A 56 -3.70 -8.21 3.10
CA SER A 56 -5.07 -7.75 3.35
C SER A 56 -5.48 -8.03 4.79
N ASP A 57 -6.35 -7.20 5.34
CA ASP A 57 -6.99 -7.43 6.64
C ASP A 57 -8.21 -6.52 6.83
N ASP A 58 -8.94 -6.73 7.92
CA ASP A 58 -10.03 -5.86 8.36
C ASP A 58 -9.54 -4.77 9.34
N ALA A 59 -10.33 -3.71 9.47
CA ALA A 59 -10.14 -2.64 10.44
C ALA A 59 -11.47 -2.07 10.93
N ASP A 60 -11.47 -1.49 12.13
CA ASP A 60 -12.69 -0.96 12.76
C ASP A 60 -13.11 0.39 12.14
N SER A 61 -12.22 1.04 11.38
CA SER A 61 -12.53 2.26 10.62
C SER A 61 -11.69 2.39 9.34
N VAL A 62 -12.12 3.28 8.44
CA VAL A 62 -11.40 3.65 7.22
C VAL A 62 -10.00 4.20 7.53
N GLU A 63 -9.87 5.07 8.53
CA GLU A 63 -8.58 5.65 8.93
C GLU A 63 -7.63 4.61 9.52
N GLU A 64 -8.16 3.62 10.24
CA GLU A 64 -7.35 2.50 10.70
C GLU A 64 -6.90 1.62 9.53
N ALA A 65 -7.80 1.29 8.61
CA ALA A 65 -7.49 0.56 7.39
C ALA A 65 -6.38 1.24 6.57
N LYS A 66 -6.47 2.56 6.34
CA LYS A 66 -5.42 3.34 5.66
C LYS A 66 -4.06 3.21 6.35
N ARG A 67 -4.01 3.39 7.68
CA ARG A 67 -2.76 3.24 8.46
C ARG A 67 -2.19 1.83 8.39
N LYS A 68 -3.04 0.79 8.45
CA LYS A 68 -2.61 -0.62 8.34
C LYS A 68 -2.05 -0.91 6.94
N ALA A 69 -2.75 -0.50 5.89
CA ALA A 69 -2.32 -0.63 4.50
C ALA A 69 -0.97 0.06 4.26
N GLU A 70 -0.82 1.32 4.69
CA GLU A 70 0.44 2.06 4.60
C GLU A 70 1.58 1.35 5.33
N THR A 71 1.32 0.84 6.53
CA THR A 71 2.32 0.12 7.31
C THR A 71 2.75 -1.17 6.60
N ALA A 72 1.80 -1.92 6.04
CA ALA A 72 2.06 -3.15 5.31
C ALA A 72 2.85 -2.86 4.02
N ALA A 73 2.44 -1.85 3.24
CA ALA A 73 3.09 -1.47 1.99
C ALA A 73 4.51 -0.95 2.22
N ARG A 74 4.74 -0.11 3.24
CA ARG A 74 6.09 0.33 3.64
C ARG A 74 6.98 -0.86 3.98
N ARG A 75 6.48 -1.83 4.77
CA ARG A 75 7.22 -3.06 5.10
C ARG A 75 7.55 -3.90 3.87
N ALA A 76 6.61 -4.00 2.93
CA ALA A 76 6.81 -4.71 1.68
C ALA A 76 7.91 -4.05 0.83
N LEU A 77 7.86 -2.72 0.65
CA LEU A 77 8.89 -1.97 -0.07
C LEU A 77 10.28 -2.09 0.57
N PHE A 78 10.38 -1.99 1.91
CA PHE A 78 11.67 -2.15 2.60
C PHE A 78 12.31 -3.52 2.34
N ARG A 79 11.52 -4.60 2.32
CA ARG A 79 12.04 -5.95 2.04
C ARG A 79 12.60 -6.09 0.64
N VAL A 80 11.99 -5.43 -0.36
CA VAL A 80 12.47 -5.43 -1.75
C VAL A 80 13.81 -4.71 -1.84
N VAL A 81 13.91 -3.49 -1.28
CA VAL A 81 15.16 -2.71 -1.31
C VAL A 81 16.32 -3.46 -0.66
N THR A 82 16.08 -4.22 0.42
CA THR A 82 17.14 -5.00 1.07
C THR A 82 17.57 -6.24 0.30
N LYS A 83 16.68 -6.85 -0.49
CA LYS A 83 17.01 -8.06 -1.26
C LYS A 83 17.92 -7.75 -2.44
N ASP A 84 17.62 -6.67 -3.16
CA ASP A 84 18.44 -6.20 -4.30
C ASP A 84 19.85 -5.76 -3.89
N ASP A 85 20.08 -5.49 -2.60
CA ASP A 85 21.39 -5.10 -2.06
C ASP A 85 22.26 -6.30 -1.63
N THR A 86 21.76 -7.55 -1.76
CA THR A 86 22.46 -8.78 -1.32
C THR A 86 22.88 -9.73 -2.44
N GLU A 87 22.67 -9.38 -3.71
CA GLU A 87 23.13 -10.15 -4.87
C GLU A 87 24.39 -9.56 -5.54
#